data_AF-A0A6A3KF16-F1
#
_entry.id   AF-A0A6A3KF16-F1
#
_cell.length_a   1.000
_cell.length_b   1.000
_cell.length_c   1.000
_cell.angle_alpha   90.00
_cell.angle_beta   90.00
_cell.angle_gamma   90.00
#
_symmetry.space_group_name_H-M   'P 1'
#
loop_
_entity.id
_entity.type
_entity.pdbx_description
1 polymer ?
#
loop_
_entity_poly.entity_id
_entity_poly.type
_entity_poly.pdbx_seq_one_letter_code
_entity_poly.pdbx_strand_id
1 'polypeptide(L)'
;MAMEQRWGFLASWCAALKRHVSYTSMRSDHEGREVSIRYFRVTIPPRDEFNGDEILYQAKLQQIREGLALLVAVKHVDEAAWRFMLVSYWDVDVGREGEQLFKEEIPARFELTLNLQKEFDLVRFGGTHQREYPSAEYLDMLGEIASLTDI
;
A
#
# COMPACT_ATOMS: atom_id res chain seq x y z
N MET A 1 -5.47 -7.68 20.01
CA MET A 1 -4.73 -6.71 20.85
C MET A 1 -3.22 -6.75 20.58
N ALA A 2 -2.58 -7.92 20.53
CA ALA A 2 -1.13 -8.01 20.27
C ALA A 2 -0.67 -7.35 18.95
N MET A 3 -1.41 -7.54 17.84
CA MET A 3 -1.07 -6.92 16.55
C MET A 3 -1.26 -5.40 16.55
N GLU A 4 -2.35 -4.89 17.12
CA GLU A 4 -2.56 -3.44 17.25
C GLU A 4 -1.49 -2.78 18.13
N GLN A 5 -1.06 -3.43 19.21
CA GLN A 5 0.03 -2.91 20.05
C GLN A 5 1.37 -2.87 19.31
N ARG A 6 1.63 -3.86 18.45
CA ARG A 6 2.91 -4.01 17.75
C ARG A 6 2.97 -3.22 16.44
N TRP A 7 1.84 -3.04 15.76
CA TRP A 7 1.77 -2.46 14.40
C TRP A 7 0.84 -1.25 14.28
N GLY A 8 0.15 -0.86 15.35
CA GLY A 8 -0.79 0.27 15.35
C GLY A 8 -0.16 1.63 15.07
N PHE A 9 1.17 1.74 15.17
CA PHE A 9 1.89 2.96 14.78
C PHE A 9 1.74 3.30 13.29
N LEU A 10 1.40 2.32 12.43
CA LEU A 10 1.11 2.53 11.00
C LEU A 10 -0.35 2.88 10.70
N ALA A 11 -1.22 2.97 11.70
CA ALA A 11 -2.65 3.21 11.49
C ALA A 11 -2.93 4.52 10.72
N SER A 12 -2.16 5.59 11.00
CA SER A 12 -2.29 6.88 10.31
C SER A 12 -1.96 6.77 8.81
N TRP A 13 -0.92 6.02 8.45
CA TRP A 13 -0.53 5.75 7.07
C TRP A 13 -1.58 4.90 6.35
N CYS A 14 -2.09 3.85 7.02
CA CYS A 14 -3.16 3.02 6.46
C CYS A 14 -4.44 3.84 6.21
N ALA A 15 -4.80 4.73 7.14
CA ALA A 15 -5.94 5.64 6.99
C ALA A 15 -5.73 6.64 5.85
N ALA A 16 -4.53 7.21 5.72
CA ALA A 16 -4.19 8.15 4.65
C ALA A 16 -4.25 7.52 3.24
N LEU A 17 -3.98 6.22 3.15
CA LEU A 17 -4.04 5.43 1.92
C LEU A 17 -5.44 4.87 1.62
N LYS A 18 -6.32 4.71 2.62
CA LYS A 18 -7.62 4.03 2.47
C LYS A 18 -8.49 4.57 1.33
N ARG A 19 -8.41 5.87 1.02
CA ARG A 19 -9.15 6.49 -0.10
C ARG A 19 -8.52 6.27 -1.47
N HIS A 20 -7.25 5.91 -1.51
CA HIS A 20 -6.47 5.75 -2.73
C HIS A 20 -6.24 4.30 -3.09
N VAL A 21 -6.35 3.38 -2.13
CA VAL A 21 -6.04 1.97 -2.32
C VAL A 21 -7.32 1.15 -2.25
N SER A 22 -7.60 0.38 -3.30
CA SER A 22 -8.68 -0.61 -3.30
C SER A 22 -8.16 -1.99 -3.67
N TYR A 23 -8.57 -3.01 -2.92
CA TYR A 23 -8.21 -4.39 -3.21
C TYR A 23 -9.09 -4.96 -4.30
N THR A 24 -8.48 -5.54 -5.33
CA THR A 24 -9.17 -6.08 -6.50
C THR A 24 -8.60 -7.45 -6.88
N SER A 25 -9.42 -8.30 -7.49
CA SER A 25 -9.00 -9.54 -8.12
C SER A 25 -9.45 -9.58 -9.57
N MET A 26 -8.56 -10.00 -10.47
CA MET A 26 -8.88 -10.30 -11.85
C MET A 26 -8.79 -11.81 -12.07
N ARG A 27 -9.82 -12.39 -12.69
CA ARG A 27 -9.76 -13.78 -13.16
C ARG A 27 -9.01 -13.80 -14.49
N SER A 28 -8.00 -14.65 -14.58
CA SER A 28 -7.24 -14.88 -15.80
C SER A 28 -7.26 -16.38 -16.10
N ASP A 29 -7.67 -16.74 -17.30
CA ASP A 29 -7.50 -18.11 -17.80
C ASP A 29 -6.09 -18.24 -18.36
N HIS A 30 -5.23 -18.97 -17.64
CA HIS A 30 -3.90 -19.34 -18.11
C HIS A 30 -3.88 -20.85 -18.32
N GLU A 31 -3.76 -21.28 -19.59
CA GLU A 31 -3.69 -22.69 -19.98
C GLU A 31 -4.88 -23.55 -19.49
N GLY A 32 -6.08 -22.97 -19.44
CA GLY A 32 -7.30 -23.67 -19.00
C GLY A 32 -7.43 -23.86 -17.48
N ARG A 33 -6.56 -23.21 -16.68
CA ARG A 33 -6.78 -23.03 -15.24
C ARG A 33 -7.19 -21.59 -14.96
N GLU A 34 -8.29 -21.43 -14.23
CA GLU A 34 -8.71 -20.13 -13.71
C GLU A 34 -7.75 -19.71 -12.59
N VAL A 35 -6.95 -18.67 -12.84
CA VAL A 35 -6.04 -18.07 -11.86
C VAL A 35 -6.61 -16.73 -11.43
N SER A 36 -6.81 -16.56 -10.12
CA SER A 36 -7.19 -15.27 -9.53
C SER A 36 -5.92 -14.45 -9.28
N ILE A 37 -5.71 -13.38 -10.06
CA ILE A 37 -4.63 -12.43 -9.82
C ILE A 37 -5.16 -11.34 -8.89
N ARG A 38 -4.60 -11.26 -7.69
CA ARG A 38 -4.91 -10.24 -6.69
C ARG A 38 -3.92 -9.10 -6.73
N TYR A 39 -4.43 -7.89 -6.62
CA TYR A 39 -3.64 -6.67 -6.60
C TYR A 39 -4.41 -5.53 -5.92
N PHE A 40 -3.67 -4.48 -5.59
CA PHE A 40 -4.18 -3.25 -5.03
C PHE A 40 -4.20 -2.20 -6.12
N ARG A 41 -5.39 -1.70 -6.48
CA ARG A 41 -5.50 -0.54 -7.35
C ARG A 41 -5.19 0.71 -6.53
N VAL A 42 -4.24 1.50 -6.99
CA VAL A 42 -3.83 2.77 -6.41
C VAL A 42 -4.31 3.89 -7.31
N THR A 43 -5.31 4.64 -6.86
CA THR A 43 -5.85 5.79 -7.57
C THR A 43 -5.13 7.06 -7.13
N ILE A 44 -4.38 7.66 -8.06
CA ILE A 44 -3.75 8.95 -7.83
C ILE A 44 -4.83 10.05 -7.85
N PRO A 45 -4.90 10.93 -6.84
CA PRO A 45 -5.88 12.00 -6.85
C PRO A 45 -5.61 12.97 -8.01
N PRO A 46 -6.64 13.46 -8.70
CA PRO A 46 -6.48 14.49 -9.72
C PRO A 46 -5.94 15.78 -9.11
N ARG A 47 -5.11 16.51 -9.87
CA ARG A 47 -4.54 17.79 -9.44
C ARG A 47 -5.60 18.84 -9.06
N ASP A 48 -6.79 18.74 -9.65
CA ASP A 48 -7.88 19.71 -9.41
C ASP A 48 -8.47 19.61 -8.00
N GLU A 49 -8.30 18.48 -7.29
CA GLU A 49 -8.65 18.35 -5.87
C GLU A 49 -7.83 19.29 -4.96
N PHE A 50 -6.71 19.82 -5.48
CA PHE A 50 -5.79 20.67 -4.73
C PHE A 50 -5.92 22.16 -5.11
N ASN A 51 -6.91 22.54 -5.92
CA ASN A 51 -7.14 23.94 -6.34
C ASN A 51 -5.90 24.63 -6.93
N GLY A 52 -5.00 23.88 -7.57
CA GLY A 52 -3.74 24.40 -8.13
C GLY A 52 -2.58 24.50 -7.14
N ASP A 53 -2.74 24.05 -5.88
CA ASP A 53 -1.64 23.95 -4.92
C ASP A 53 -0.74 22.76 -5.25
N GLU A 54 0.31 23.05 -6.01
CA GLU A 54 1.29 22.04 -6.44
C GLU A 54 2.10 21.49 -5.26
N ILE A 55 2.32 22.27 -4.20
CA ILE A 55 3.08 21.81 -3.03
C ILE A 55 2.29 20.74 -2.29
N LEU A 56 1.00 20.99 -2.04
CA LEU A 56 0.11 20.02 -1.41
C LEU A 56 -0.07 18.78 -2.29
N TYR A 57 -0.17 18.95 -3.61
CA TYR A 57 -0.26 17.81 -4.54
C TYR A 57 0.99 16.93 -4.47
N GLN A 58 2.18 17.52 -4.56
CA GLN A 58 3.44 16.77 -4.48
C GLN A 58 3.64 16.10 -3.12
N ALA A 59 3.27 16.78 -2.03
CA ALA A 59 3.27 16.20 -0.68
C ALA A 59 2.31 14.99 -0.59
N LYS A 60 1.14 15.06 -1.22
CA LYS A 60 0.21 13.92 -1.25
C LYS A 60 0.75 12.76 -2.07
N LEU A 61 1.37 13.02 -3.22
CA LEU A 61 2.01 11.97 -4.03
C LEU A 61 3.16 11.30 -3.26
N GLN A 62 3.95 12.08 -2.53
CA GLN A 62 5.00 11.56 -1.66
C GLN A 62 4.42 10.67 -0.57
N GLN A 63 3.39 11.13 0.16
CA GLN A 63 2.72 10.33 1.19
C GLN A 63 2.16 9.02 0.63
N ILE A 64 1.56 9.03 -0.56
CA ILE A 64 1.06 7.80 -1.18
C ILE A 64 2.23 6.86 -1.47
N ARG A 65 3.28 7.33 -2.16
CA ARG A 65 4.45 6.52 -2.50
C ARG A 65 5.12 5.91 -1.27
N GLU A 66 5.41 6.73 -0.27
CA GLU A 66 6.06 6.30 0.98
C GLU A 66 5.17 5.33 1.75
N GLY A 67 3.87 5.60 1.84
CA GLY A 67 2.91 4.69 2.46
C GLY A 67 2.89 3.31 1.78
N LEU A 68 2.90 3.26 0.44
CA LEU A 68 2.99 1.99 -0.30
C LEU A 68 4.30 1.25 0.01
N ALA A 69 5.42 1.97 0.10
CA ALA A 69 6.71 1.37 0.45
C ALA A 69 6.73 0.79 1.88
N LEU A 70 6.11 1.47 2.86
CA LEU A 70 5.96 0.97 4.22
C LEU A 70 5.19 -0.35 4.25
N LEU A 71 4.11 -0.46 3.47
CA LEU A 71 3.31 -1.69 3.40
C LEU A 71 4.07 -2.85 2.76
N VAL A 72 4.87 -2.58 1.74
CA VAL A 72 5.77 -3.59 1.16
C VAL A 72 6.79 -4.05 2.21
N ALA A 73 7.34 -3.13 3.00
CA ALA A 73 8.24 -3.48 4.10
C ALA A 73 7.55 -4.39 5.12
N VAL A 74 6.32 -4.06 5.55
CA VAL A 74 5.53 -4.92 6.46
C VAL A 74 5.31 -6.31 5.87
N LYS A 75 4.89 -6.44 4.60
CA LYS A 75 4.71 -7.76 3.96
C LYS A 75 5.99 -8.59 3.98
N HIS A 76 7.15 -7.95 3.83
CA HIS A 76 8.43 -8.65 3.87
C HIS A 76 8.85 -9.08 5.27
N VAL A 77 8.50 -8.28 6.29
CA VAL A 77 8.92 -8.50 7.68
C VAL A 77 7.98 -9.43 8.44
N ASP A 78 6.66 -9.23 8.30
CA ASP A 78 5.64 -9.94 9.07
C ASP A 78 4.38 -10.11 8.22
N GLU A 79 4.22 -11.30 7.64
CA GLU A 79 3.05 -11.61 6.80
C GLU A 79 1.73 -11.59 7.62
N ALA A 80 1.78 -11.93 8.91
CA ALA A 80 0.60 -11.88 9.76
C ALA A 80 0.18 -10.43 10.02
N ALA A 81 1.13 -9.52 10.21
CA ALA A 81 0.89 -8.09 10.31
C ALA A 81 0.31 -7.51 9.01
N TRP A 82 0.84 -7.93 7.86
CA TRP A 82 0.28 -7.54 6.58
C TRP A 82 -1.20 -7.92 6.46
N ARG A 83 -1.55 -9.19 6.73
CA ARG A 83 -2.95 -9.63 6.73
C ARG A 83 -3.80 -8.85 7.74
N PHE A 84 -3.25 -8.57 8.92
CA PHE A 84 -3.93 -7.77 9.94
C PHE A 84 -4.27 -6.36 9.44
N MET A 85 -3.34 -5.67 8.79
CA MET A 85 -3.56 -4.32 8.24
C MET A 85 -4.64 -4.33 7.16
N LEU A 86 -4.61 -5.31 6.26
CA LEU A 86 -5.60 -5.46 5.20
C LEU A 86 -7.02 -5.61 5.75
N VAL A 87 -7.21 -6.47 6.76
CA VAL A 87 -8.51 -6.72 7.38
C VAL A 87 -8.94 -5.51 8.22
N SER A 88 -8.05 -5.00 9.06
CA SER A 88 -8.42 -4.07 10.13
C SER A 88 -8.52 -2.62 9.67
N TYR A 89 -7.69 -2.21 8.70
CA TYR A 89 -7.70 -0.83 8.21
C TYR A 89 -8.42 -0.68 6.87
N TRP A 90 -8.41 -1.72 6.04
CA TRP A 90 -8.94 -1.65 4.66
C TRP A 90 -10.11 -2.57 4.37
N ASP A 91 -10.63 -3.27 5.38
CA ASP A 91 -11.84 -4.10 5.27
C ASP A 91 -11.73 -5.17 4.16
N VAL A 92 -10.50 -5.66 3.90
CA VAL A 92 -10.24 -6.67 2.86
C VAL A 92 -10.65 -8.05 3.37
N ASP A 93 -11.45 -8.77 2.58
CA ASP A 93 -11.74 -10.17 2.84
C ASP A 93 -10.53 -11.05 2.46
N VAL A 94 -9.90 -11.62 3.49
CA VAL A 94 -8.75 -12.51 3.38
C VAL A 94 -9.11 -13.97 3.69
N GLY A 95 -10.41 -14.28 3.78
CA GLY A 95 -10.92 -15.58 4.17
C GLY A 95 -10.69 -15.92 5.64
N ARG A 96 -11.21 -17.08 6.05
CA ARG A 96 -11.10 -17.62 7.42
C ARG A 96 -10.17 -18.82 7.46
N GLU A 97 -9.62 -19.09 8.65
CA GLU A 97 -8.78 -20.27 8.86
C GLU A 97 -9.50 -21.55 8.39
N GLY A 98 -8.81 -22.34 7.55
CA GLY A 98 -9.36 -23.53 6.90
C GLY A 98 -9.86 -23.30 5.47
N GLU A 99 -10.20 -22.08 5.08
CA GLU A 99 -10.63 -21.74 3.71
C GLU A 99 -9.43 -21.65 2.76
N GLN A 100 -9.67 -21.94 1.47
CA GLN A 100 -8.63 -21.83 0.44
C GLN A 100 -8.10 -20.39 0.32
N LEU A 101 -9.01 -19.41 0.39
CA LEU A 101 -8.69 -17.98 0.37
C LEU A 101 -7.69 -17.57 1.46
N PHE A 102 -7.78 -18.19 2.64
CA PHE A 102 -6.89 -17.90 3.76
C PHE A 102 -5.47 -18.45 3.56
N LYS A 103 -5.34 -19.59 2.86
CA LYS A 103 -4.04 -20.24 2.58
C LYS A 103 -3.27 -19.57 1.47
N GLU A 104 -3.94 -18.75 0.66
CA GLU A 104 -3.31 -18.06 -0.45
C GLU A 104 -2.49 -16.88 0.05
N GLU A 105 -1.29 -16.73 -0.52
CA GLU A 105 -0.46 -15.54 -0.32
C GLU A 105 -1.19 -14.32 -0.88
N ILE A 106 -1.15 -13.22 -0.14
CA ILE A 106 -1.64 -11.92 -0.60
C ILE A 106 -0.44 -11.07 -1.00
N PRO A 107 -0.14 -10.94 -2.32
CA PRO A 107 1.04 -10.22 -2.75
C PRO A 107 0.85 -8.70 -2.60
N ALA A 108 1.91 -8.00 -2.22
CA ALA A 108 1.96 -6.54 -2.23
C ALA A 108 2.18 -6.02 -3.66
N ARG A 109 1.21 -6.27 -4.55
CA ARG A 109 1.21 -5.83 -5.96
C ARG A 109 0.28 -4.65 -6.14
N PHE A 110 0.78 -3.58 -6.74
CA PHE A 110 0.05 -2.33 -6.90
C PHE A 110 -0.14 -1.99 -8.39
N GLU A 111 -1.38 -1.75 -8.80
CA GLU A 111 -1.75 -1.23 -10.11
C GLU A 111 -2.02 0.28 -9.98
N LEU A 112 -1.20 1.10 -10.63
CA LEU A 112 -1.38 2.55 -10.59
C LEU A 112 -2.44 2.99 -11.61
N THR A 113 -3.50 3.61 -11.13
CA THR A 113 -4.53 4.24 -11.97
C THR A 113 -4.29 5.74 -12.02
N LEU A 114 -4.00 6.23 -13.22
CA LEU A 114 -3.75 7.64 -13.51
C LEU A 114 -4.94 8.25 -14.23
N ASN A 115 -5.43 9.38 -13.74
CA ASN A 115 -6.35 10.22 -14.50
C ASN A 115 -5.51 11.18 -15.37
N LEU A 116 -5.23 10.78 -16.62
CA LEU A 116 -4.30 11.45 -17.55
C LEU A 116 -4.83 12.78 -18.14
N GLN A 117 -5.71 13.49 -17.45
CA GLN A 117 -6.14 14.83 -17.88
C GLN A 117 -4.97 15.84 -17.89
N LYS A 118 -3.89 15.56 -17.15
CA LYS A 118 -2.66 16.36 -17.07
C LYS A 118 -1.44 15.43 -17.04
N GLU A 119 -0.26 15.99 -17.34
CA GLU A 119 1.01 15.26 -17.26
C GLU A 119 1.27 14.73 -15.84
N PHE A 120 1.67 13.45 -15.77
CA PHE A 120 2.05 12.77 -14.55
C PHE A 120 3.45 12.18 -14.71
N ASP A 121 4.35 12.54 -13.81
CA ASP A 121 5.73 12.06 -13.82
C ASP A 121 5.82 10.68 -13.14
N LEU A 122 5.59 9.64 -13.95
CA LEU A 122 5.67 8.25 -13.49
C LEU A 122 7.07 7.88 -13.02
N VAL A 123 8.12 8.46 -13.61
CA VAL A 123 9.51 8.18 -13.23
C VAL A 123 9.79 8.75 -11.85
N ARG A 124 9.32 9.96 -11.56
CA ARG A 124 9.44 10.55 -10.21
C ARG A 124 8.62 9.77 -9.18
N PHE A 125 7.45 9.26 -9.54
CA PHE A 125 6.63 8.47 -8.63
C PHE A 125 7.21 7.07 -8.35
N GLY A 126 7.62 6.33 -9.39
CA GLY A 126 8.11 4.95 -9.26
C GLY A 126 9.63 4.80 -9.09
N GLY A 127 10.40 5.87 -9.24
CA GLY A 127 11.86 5.87 -9.22
C GLY A 127 12.49 5.96 -7.82
N THR A 128 13.71 6.47 -7.76
CA THR A 128 14.52 6.55 -6.54
C THR A 128 14.19 7.74 -5.64
N HIS A 129 13.17 8.54 -5.98
CA HIS A 129 12.88 9.79 -5.27
C HIS A 129 12.61 9.59 -3.77
N GLN A 130 12.01 8.47 -3.38
CA GLN A 130 11.79 8.12 -1.96
C GLN A 130 13.08 7.84 -1.18
N ARG A 131 14.21 7.57 -1.86
CA ARG A 131 15.53 7.39 -1.24
C ARG A 131 16.32 8.69 -1.19
N GLU A 132 16.13 9.53 -2.21
CA GLU A 132 16.84 10.80 -2.35
C GLU A 132 16.23 11.91 -1.49
N TYR A 133 14.89 11.92 -1.37
CA TYR A 133 14.14 12.94 -0.65
C TYR A 133 13.02 12.32 0.22
N PRO A 134 13.34 11.43 1.17
CA PRO A 134 12.35 10.86 2.07
C PRO A 134 11.79 11.92 3.02
N SER A 135 10.52 11.76 3.43
CA SER A 135 10.01 12.48 4.59
C SER A 135 10.60 11.93 5.89
N ALA A 136 10.72 12.77 6.92
CA ALA A 136 11.19 12.34 8.24
C ALA A 136 10.25 11.28 8.84
N GLU A 137 8.93 11.51 8.75
CA GLU A 137 7.91 10.57 9.24
C GLU A 137 8.05 9.18 8.59
N TYR A 138 8.34 9.12 7.28
CA TYR A 138 8.58 7.86 6.59
C TYR A 138 9.82 7.13 7.11
N LEU A 139 10.92 7.85 7.36
CA LEU A 139 12.14 7.26 7.91
C LEU A 139 11.93 6.74 9.33
N ASP A 140 11.19 7.48 10.16
CA ASP A 140 10.85 7.06 11.52
C ASP A 140 10.06 5.74 11.48
N MET A 141 9.04 5.64 10.61
CA MET A 141 8.27 4.41 10.47
C MET A 141 9.11 3.24 9.94
N LEU A 142 10.02 3.48 8.99
CA LEU A 142 10.95 2.44 8.54
C LEU A 142 11.88 1.97 9.66
N GLY A 143 12.34 2.88 10.52
CA GLY A 143 13.16 2.57 11.70
C GLY A 143 12.39 1.68 12.68
N GLU A 144 11.13 2.02 12.96
CA GLU A 144 10.25 1.20 13.79
C GLU A 144 10.04 -0.19 13.18
N ILE A 145 9.75 -0.29 11.87
CA ILE A 145 9.62 -1.60 11.17
C ILE A 145 10.92 -2.41 11.29
N ALA A 146 12.07 -1.78 11.09
CA ALA A 146 13.38 -2.45 11.18
C ALA A 146 13.65 -2.97 12.60
N SER A 147 13.27 -2.22 13.64
CA SER A 147 13.44 -2.66 15.04
C SER A 147 12.66 -3.94 15.36
N LEU A 148 11.57 -4.22 14.62
CA LEU A 148 10.76 -5.42 14.76
C LEU A 148 11.33 -6.64 14.02
N THR A 149 12.36 -6.44 13.18
CA THR A 149 13.09 -7.51 12.45
C THR A 149 14.27 -8.08 13.22
N ASP A 150 14.77 -7.37 14.23
CA ASP A 150 15.96 -7.75 15.02
C ASP A 150 15.63 -8.70 16.21
N ILE A 151 14.50 -9.41 16.16
CA ILE A 151 14.03 -10.38 17.18
C ILE A 151 13.79 -11.73 16.52
#